data_AF-A0A5N6HHN5-F1
#
_entry.id   AF-A0A5N6HHN5-F1
#
_cell.length_a   1.000
_cell.length_b   1.000
_cell.length_c   1.000
_cell.angle_alpha   90.00
_cell.angle_beta   90.00
_cell.angle_gamma   90.00
#
_symmetry.space_group_name_H-M   'P 1'
#
loop_
_entity.id
_entity.type
_entity.pdbx_description
1 polymer ?
#
loop_
_entity_poly.entity_id
_entity_poly.type
_entity_poly.pdbx_seq_one_letter_code
_entity_poly.pdbx_strand_id
1 'polypeptide(L)'
;MDAEKIYAEHSILKLVYHRNKNQHKRTKWWKWLSVLKRTTWNLARSLDCIQSPSGAADSPDRYIQCLANHILPRCYLTFSTVVADGQFSTLGAVLLGTLARLAKSTGIDKEMKLAAQTETPRAASSHARIDGPEDVGEVLARNNNLSGLGGFLKMPCSKAEECPKSSPKKWNKITDTAVKQSKNKRRRKKKDAIDDLFDSLL
;
A
#
# COMPACT_ATOMS: atom_id res chain seq x y z
N MET A 1 -12.51 12.55 -19.99
CA MET A 1 -11.51 12.28 -18.93
C MET A 1 -10.71 13.55 -18.76
N ASP A 2 -10.32 13.84 -17.52
CA ASP A 2 -9.85 15.18 -17.18
C ASP A 2 -8.33 15.11 -17.03
N ALA A 3 -7.59 15.46 -18.09
CA ALA A 3 -6.14 15.29 -18.16
C ALA A 3 -5.41 15.97 -16.98
N GLU A 4 -5.88 17.15 -16.56
CA GLU A 4 -5.40 17.88 -15.38
C GLU A 4 -5.44 17.04 -14.08
N LYS A 5 -6.51 16.26 -13.87
CA LYS A 5 -6.66 15.41 -12.67
C LYS A 5 -5.67 14.26 -12.71
N ILE A 6 -5.51 13.62 -13.88
CA ILE A 6 -4.54 12.55 -14.09
C ILE A 6 -3.09 13.08 -13.90
N TYR A 7 -2.82 14.33 -14.27
CA TYR A 7 -1.54 15.01 -13.97
C TYR A 7 -1.35 15.35 -12.48
N ALA A 8 -2.42 15.74 -11.77
CA ALA A 8 -2.37 15.92 -10.32
C ALA A 8 -2.13 14.58 -9.60
N GLU A 9 -2.85 13.52 -9.95
CA GLU A 9 -2.60 12.15 -9.45
C GLU A 9 -1.17 11.67 -9.77
N HIS A 10 -0.66 11.91 -10.98
CA HIS A 10 0.74 11.62 -11.31
C HIS A 10 1.72 12.36 -10.39
N SER A 11 1.45 13.63 -10.10
CA SER A 11 2.31 14.48 -9.27
C SER A 11 2.34 13.98 -7.82
N ILE A 12 1.21 13.56 -7.26
CA ILE A 12 1.13 12.92 -5.94
C ILE A 12 1.90 11.60 -5.95
N LEU A 13 1.65 10.71 -6.92
CA LEU A 13 2.37 9.43 -7.05
C LEU A 13 3.89 9.64 -7.20
N LYS A 14 4.33 10.71 -7.89
CA LYS A 14 5.73 11.13 -7.99
C LYS A 14 6.30 11.56 -6.65
N LEU A 15 5.61 12.40 -5.89
CA LEU A 15 6.05 12.87 -4.57
C LEU A 15 6.15 11.71 -3.55
N VAL A 16 5.13 10.84 -3.49
CA VAL A 16 5.17 9.59 -2.71
C VAL A 16 6.34 8.71 -3.14
N TYR A 17 6.57 8.54 -4.44
CA TYR A 17 7.66 7.72 -4.98
C TYR A 17 9.05 8.29 -4.62
N HIS A 18 9.24 9.61 -4.68
CA HIS A 18 10.54 10.21 -4.33
C HIS A 18 10.83 10.13 -2.83
N ARG A 19 9.85 10.44 -1.97
CA ARG A 19 10.00 10.39 -0.51
C ARG A 19 10.35 8.98 -0.02
N ASN A 20 9.59 7.98 -0.46
CA ASN A 20 9.65 6.62 0.08
C ASN A 20 10.73 5.75 -0.59
N LYS A 21 11.39 6.24 -1.65
CA LYS A 21 12.35 5.49 -2.49
C LYS A 21 13.44 4.79 -1.67
N ASN A 22 14.00 5.48 -0.68
CA ASN A 22 15.15 4.98 0.06
C ASN A 22 14.81 3.97 1.16
N GLN A 23 13.58 3.95 1.65
CA GLN A 23 13.11 3.01 2.67
C GLN A 23 12.53 1.73 2.02
N HIS A 24 11.70 1.88 0.98
CA HIS A 24 10.87 0.78 0.47
C HIS A 24 11.33 0.19 -0.87
N LYS A 25 12.51 0.57 -1.36
CA LYS A 25 13.10 0.16 -2.67
C LYS A 25 13.04 -1.35 -3.00
N ARG A 26 12.94 -2.22 -1.98
CA ARG A 26 12.91 -3.69 -2.08
C ARG A 26 11.54 -4.35 -1.79
N THR A 27 10.49 -3.60 -1.43
CA THR A 27 9.20 -4.22 -1.06
C THR A 27 8.38 -4.67 -2.28
N LYS A 28 7.49 -5.66 -2.10
CA LYS A 28 6.59 -6.15 -3.16
C LYS A 28 5.66 -5.05 -3.68
N TRP A 29 5.13 -4.21 -2.79
CA TRP A 29 4.24 -3.09 -3.15
C TRP A 29 4.98 -1.96 -3.89
N TRP A 30 6.30 -1.79 -3.66
CA TRP A 30 7.11 -0.79 -4.37
C TRP A 30 7.13 -1.00 -5.88
N LYS A 31 7.14 -2.27 -6.32
CA LYS A 31 7.02 -2.63 -7.74
C LYS A 31 5.69 -2.13 -8.32
N TRP A 32 4.59 -2.28 -7.59
CA TRP A 32 3.26 -1.87 -8.04
C TRP A 32 3.09 -0.35 -8.07
N LEU A 33 3.58 0.38 -7.06
CA LEU A 33 3.67 1.85 -7.13
C LEU A 33 4.53 2.31 -8.33
N SER A 34 5.65 1.62 -8.60
CA SER A 34 6.53 1.94 -9.73
C SER A 34 5.85 1.71 -11.09
N VAL A 35 5.00 0.69 -11.22
CA VAL A 35 4.18 0.42 -12.41
C VAL A 35 3.08 1.47 -12.54
N LEU A 36 2.29 1.69 -11.50
CA LEU A 36 1.18 2.66 -11.46
C LEU A 36 1.64 4.07 -11.84
N LYS A 37 2.77 4.53 -11.28
CA LYS A 37 3.38 5.85 -11.58
C LYS A 37 3.94 5.94 -13.01
N ARG A 38 4.13 4.83 -13.72
CA ARG A 38 4.53 4.80 -15.13
C ARG A 38 3.30 4.77 -16.04
N THR A 39 2.29 3.95 -15.75
CA THR A 39 1.09 3.89 -16.58
C THR A 39 0.23 5.14 -16.48
N THR A 40 0.14 5.77 -15.31
CA THR A 40 -0.50 7.10 -15.15
C THR A 40 0.19 8.16 -16.02
N TRP A 41 1.53 8.13 -16.14
CA TRP A 41 2.29 9.04 -17.00
C TRP A 41 2.03 8.78 -18.49
N ASN A 42 2.04 7.51 -18.90
CA ASN A 42 1.80 7.13 -20.28
C ASN A 42 0.36 7.49 -20.72
N LEU A 43 -0.62 7.31 -19.83
CA LEU A 43 -2.01 7.72 -20.03
C LEU A 43 -2.13 9.25 -20.19
N ALA A 44 -1.57 10.02 -19.26
CA ALA A 44 -1.59 11.50 -19.34
C ALA A 44 -0.98 12.01 -20.66
N ARG A 45 0.19 11.49 -21.04
CA ARG A 45 0.85 11.84 -22.30
C ARG A 45 0.06 11.38 -23.54
N SER A 46 -0.63 10.23 -23.49
CA SER A 46 -1.52 9.78 -24.58
C SER A 46 -2.69 10.75 -24.77
N LEU A 47 -3.30 11.24 -23.68
CA LEU A 47 -4.37 12.24 -23.73
C LEU A 47 -3.92 13.59 -24.30
N ASP A 48 -2.69 14.03 -24.04
CA ASP A 48 -2.13 15.25 -24.66
C ASP A 48 -1.82 15.05 -26.15
N CYS A 49 -1.29 13.89 -26.54
CA CYS A 49 -1.08 13.55 -27.95
C CYS A 49 -2.37 13.54 -28.78
N ILE A 50 -3.55 13.31 -28.17
CA ILE A 50 -4.86 13.32 -28.84
C ILE A 50 -5.39 14.76 -28.99
N GLN A 51 -5.02 15.67 -28.09
CA GLN A 51 -5.37 17.10 -28.18
C GLN A 51 -4.52 17.83 -29.23
N SER A 52 -3.38 17.27 -29.63
CA SER A 52 -2.58 17.73 -30.76
C SER A 52 -3.06 17.07 -32.06
N PRO A 53 -3.31 17.82 -33.16
CA PRO A 53 -3.81 17.25 -34.41
C PRO A 53 -2.79 16.39 -35.20
N SER A 54 -1.57 16.20 -34.67
CA SER A 54 -0.44 15.61 -35.38
C SER A 54 -0.28 14.08 -35.16
N GLY A 55 -1.27 13.30 -35.60
CA GLY A 55 -1.10 11.93 -36.13
C GLY A 55 -0.53 10.80 -35.24
N ALA A 56 -1.20 9.64 -35.28
CA ALA A 56 -0.69 8.34 -34.80
C ALA A 56 -0.33 8.24 -33.29
N ALA A 57 -1.20 8.75 -32.42
CA ALA A 57 -1.18 8.42 -30.99
C ALA A 57 -1.65 6.97 -30.73
N ASP A 58 -1.04 6.29 -29.75
CA ASP A 58 -1.65 5.12 -29.10
C ASP A 58 -3.03 5.51 -28.56
N SER A 59 -4.07 4.70 -28.83
CA SER A 59 -5.38 4.92 -28.22
C SER A 59 -5.30 4.83 -26.70
N PRO A 60 -5.94 5.76 -25.96
CA PRO A 60 -5.83 5.83 -24.50
C PRO A 60 -6.48 4.59 -23.88
N ASP A 61 -7.47 4.02 -24.57
CA ASP A 61 -8.26 2.84 -24.19
C ASP A 61 -7.37 1.63 -23.88
N ARG A 62 -6.26 1.45 -24.61
CA ARG A 62 -5.29 0.37 -24.33
C ARG A 62 -4.63 0.53 -22.96
N TYR A 63 -4.32 1.77 -22.57
CA TYR A 63 -3.77 2.09 -21.25
C TYR A 63 -4.84 1.99 -20.17
N ILE A 64 -6.09 2.38 -20.46
CA ILE A 64 -7.25 2.30 -19.56
C ILE A 64 -7.61 0.84 -19.25
N GLN A 65 -7.76 -0.01 -20.28
CA GLN A 65 -8.05 -1.44 -20.14
C GLN A 65 -6.93 -2.18 -19.38
N CYS A 66 -5.66 -1.88 -19.68
CA CYS A 66 -4.53 -2.45 -18.94
C CYS A 66 -4.50 -1.96 -17.47
N LEU A 67 -4.87 -0.71 -17.22
CA LEU A 67 -5.03 -0.17 -15.88
C LEU A 67 -6.13 -0.91 -15.12
N ALA A 68 -7.35 -1.01 -15.68
CA ALA A 68 -8.50 -1.66 -15.08
C ALA A 68 -8.29 -3.18 -14.84
N ASN A 69 -7.90 -3.93 -15.87
CA ASN A 69 -7.93 -5.40 -15.84
C ASN A 69 -6.72 -6.03 -15.13
N HIS A 70 -5.59 -5.31 -15.01
CA HIS A 70 -4.34 -5.91 -14.54
C HIS A 70 -3.64 -5.11 -13.44
N ILE A 71 -3.66 -3.78 -13.51
CA ILE A 71 -2.88 -2.94 -12.58
C ILE A 71 -3.70 -2.58 -11.35
N LEU A 72 -4.96 -2.14 -11.51
CA LEU A 72 -5.84 -1.76 -10.41
C LEU A 72 -6.02 -2.89 -9.38
N PRO A 73 -6.37 -4.14 -9.76
CA PRO A 73 -6.60 -5.21 -8.79
C PRO A 73 -5.33 -5.62 -8.04
N ARG A 74 -4.17 -5.60 -8.72
CA ARG A 74 -2.87 -5.94 -8.13
C ARG A 74 -2.32 -4.82 -7.25
N CYS A 75 -2.56 -3.55 -7.61
CA CYS A 75 -2.27 -2.40 -6.77
C CYS A 75 -3.18 -2.41 -5.53
N TYR A 76 -4.48 -2.63 -5.69
CA TYR A 76 -5.43 -2.74 -4.57
C TYR A 76 -4.99 -3.82 -3.58
N LEU A 77 -4.81 -5.06 -4.04
CA LEU A 77 -4.38 -6.17 -3.20
C LEU A 77 -3.06 -5.86 -2.47
N THR A 78 -2.04 -5.37 -3.18
CA THR A 78 -0.73 -5.13 -2.55
C THR A 78 -0.67 -3.88 -1.69
N PHE A 79 -1.47 -2.84 -1.96
CA PHE A 79 -1.57 -1.67 -1.07
C PHE A 79 -2.42 -1.98 0.17
N SER A 80 -3.47 -2.79 0.06
CA SER A 80 -4.20 -3.32 1.22
C SER A 80 -3.30 -4.15 2.15
N THR A 81 -2.31 -4.89 1.65
CA THR A 81 -1.31 -5.52 2.54
C THR A 81 -0.43 -4.51 3.30
N VAL A 82 -0.22 -3.29 2.77
CA VAL A 82 0.51 -2.22 3.49
C VAL A 82 -0.34 -1.58 4.58
N VAL A 83 -1.66 -1.56 4.40
CA VAL A 83 -2.61 -1.17 5.45
C VAL A 83 -2.64 -2.22 6.56
N ALA A 84 -2.78 -3.50 6.19
CA ALA A 84 -2.86 -4.62 7.14
C ALA A 84 -1.56 -4.87 7.94
N ASP A 85 -0.39 -4.57 7.36
CA ASP A 85 0.92 -4.64 8.05
C ASP A 85 1.04 -3.64 9.22
N GLY A 86 0.19 -2.62 9.30
CA GLY A 86 0.10 -1.67 10.40
C GLY A 86 1.22 -0.63 10.44
N GLN A 87 2.48 -1.07 10.32
CA GLN A 87 3.71 -0.25 10.42
C GLN A 87 3.73 0.93 9.45
N PHE A 88 3.13 0.77 8.27
CA PHE A 88 3.04 1.79 7.23
C PHE A 88 1.58 2.05 6.82
N SER A 89 0.63 1.82 7.73
CA SER A 89 -0.81 1.90 7.49
C SER A 89 -1.28 3.24 6.91
N THR A 90 -0.75 4.37 7.41
CA THR A 90 -1.05 5.71 6.87
C THR A 90 -0.61 5.87 5.40
N LEU A 91 0.57 5.35 5.05
CA LEU A 91 1.07 5.31 3.68
C LEU A 91 0.25 4.35 2.80
N GLY A 92 -0.20 3.21 3.35
CA GLY A 92 -1.13 2.29 2.68
C GLY A 92 -2.47 2.95 2.35
N ALA A 93 -3.05 3.69 3.30
CA ALA A 93 -4.29 4.44 3.11
C ALA A 93 -4.14 5.55 2.06
N VAL A 94 -3.02 6.29 2.07
CA VAL A 94 -2.66 7.25 1.01
C VAL A 94 -2.59 6.58 -0.36
N LEU A 95 -1.95 5.40 -0.47
CA LEU A 95 -1.82 4.66 -1.71
C LEU A 95 -3.19 4.20 -2.25
N LEU A 96 -4.05 3.63 -1.40
CA LEU A 96 -5.43 3.28 -1.77
C LEU A 96 -6.25 4.51 -2.16
N GLY A 97 -6.12 5.63 -1.45
CA GLY A 97 -6.78 6.90 -1.81
C GLY A 97 -6.32 7.45 -3.16
N THR A 98 -5.02 7.37 -3.49
CA THR A 98 -4.53 7.73 -4.84
C THR A 98 -5.02 6.78 -5.93
N LEU A 99 -5.12 5.47 -5.63
CA LEU A 99 -5.64 4.48 -6.57
C LEU A 99 -7.13 4.70 -6.87
N ALA A 100 -7.93 5.01 -5.84
CA ALA A 100 -9.35 5.31 -5.97
C ALA A 100 -9.61 6.62 -6.75
N ARG A 101 -8.81 7.68 -6.51
CA ARG A 101 -8.87 8.92 -7.31
C ARG A 101 -8.54 8.66 -8.78
N LEU A 102 -7.47 7.92 -9.06
CA LEU A 102 -7.09 7.57 -10.44
C LEU A 102 -8.18 6.73 -11.14
N ALA A 103 -8.80 5.78 -10.44
CA ALA A 103 -9.91 4.99 -10.98
C ALA A 103 -11.10 5.88 -11.39
N LYS A 104 -11.39 6.91 -10.59
CA LYS A 104 -12.46 7.90 -10.84
C LYS A 104 -12.12 8.91 -11.93
N SER A 105 -10.90 9.43 -12.01
CA SER A 105 -10.47 10.36 -13.08
C SER A 105 -10.38 9.66 -14.45
N THR A 106 -10.08 8.36 -14.44
CA THR A 106 -10.13 7.47 -15.61
C THR A 106 -11.55 6.91 -15.89
N GLY A 107 -12.54 7.13 -15.01
CA GLY A 107 -13.92 6.65 -15.19
C GLY A 107 -14.14 5.13 -15.03
N ILE A 108 -13.10 4.37 -14.66
CA ILE A 108 -13.13 2.92 -14.41
C ILE A 108 -14.09 2.60 -13.25
N ASP A 109 -14.32 3.55 -12.34
CA ASP A 109 -15.29 3.42 -11.24
C ASP A 109 -16.71 3.09 -11.74
N LYS A 110 -17.10 3.59 -12.91
CA LYS A 110 -18.42 3.32 -13.52
C LYS A 110 -18.50 1.90 -14.07
N GLU A 111 -17.45 1.46 -14.75
CA GLU A 111 -17.34 0.12 -15.33
C GLU A 111 -17.33 -0.97 -14.24
N MET A 112 -16.51 -0.79 -13.19
CA MET A 112 -16.52 -1.66 -12.01
C MET A 112 -17.86 -1.63 -11.27
N LYS A 113 -18.52 -0.47 -11.15
CA LYS A 113 -19.83 -0.38 -10.47
C LYS A 113 -20.96 -1.03 -11.27
N LEU A 114 -20.90 -0.99 -12.60
CA LEU A 114 -21.84 -1.73 -13.45
C LEU A 114 -21.61 -3.24 -13.32
N ALA A 115 -20.37 -3.72 -13.39
CA ALA A 115 -20.05 -5.13 -13.17
C ALA A 115 -20.53 -5.63 -11.78
N ALA A 116 -20.29 -4.86 -10.72
CA ALA A 116 -20.74 -5.17 -9.36
C ALA A 116 -22.27 -5.11 -9.17
N GLN A 117 -23.02 -4.48 -10.09
CA GLN A 117 -24.48 -4.52 -10.10
C GLN A 117 -25.02 -5.71 -10.90
N THR A 118 -24.36 -6.09 -12.00
CA THR A 118 -24.65 -7.33 -12.73
C THR A 118 -24.42 -8.57 -11.84
N GLU A 119 -23.34 -8.57 -11.05
CA GLU A 119 -23.08 -9.58 -10.01
C GLU A 119 -23.69 -9.19 -8.64
N THR A 120 -24.88 -8.58 -8.63
CA THR A 120 -25.70 -8.62 -7.41
C THR A 120 -26.14 -10.08 -7.21
N PRO A 121 -25.71 -10.78 -6.14
CA PRO A 121 -26.31 -12.05 -5.82
C PRO A 121 -27.75 -11.74 -5.44
N ARG A 122 -28.73 -12.21 -6.23
CA ARG A 122 -30.13 -12.16 -5.80
C ARG A 122 -30.18 -12.89 -4.47
N ALA A 123 -30.48 -12.15 -3.40
CA ALA A 123 -30.84 -12.70 -2.12
C ALA A 123 -32.21 -13.37 -2.24
N ALA A 124 -32.24 -14.51 -2.94
CA ALA A 124 -33.26 -15.52 -2.74
C ALA A 124 -33.09 -15.99 -1.30
N SER A 125 -33.86 -15.38 -0.40
CA SER A 125 -33.86 -15.67 1.03
C SER A 125 -34.58 -16.99 1.31
N SER A 126 -34.17 -18.05 0.61
CA SER A 126 -34.47 -19.43 0.96
C SER A 126 -33.61 -19.82 2.16
N HIS A 127 -33.85 -19.16 3.30
CA HIS A 127 -33.60 -19.75 4.61
C HIS A 127 -34.60 -20.90 4.79
N ALA A 128 -34.37 -21.99 4.04
CA ALA A 128 -34.82 -23.29 4.48
C ALA A 128 -34.15 -23.52 5.83
N ARG A 129 -34.94 -23.53 6.91
CA ARG A 129 -34.43 -23.87 8.23
C ARG A 129 -34.02 -25.33 8.19
N ILE A 130 -32.72 -25.59 8.09
CA ILE A 130 -32.17 -26.90 8.40
C ILE A 130 -32.20 -26.97 9.93
N ASP A 131 -33.32 -27.46 10.45
CA ASP A 131 -33.55 -27.72 11.87
C ASP A 131 -32.83 -29.04 12.23
N GLY A 132 -31.50 -28.98 12.18
CA GLY A 132 -30.58 -30.06 12.52
C GLY A 132 -29.53 -29.53 13.52
N PRO A 133 -28.91 -30.41 14.31
CA PRO A 133 -27.89 -29.99 15.27
C PRO A 133 -26.72 -29.32 14.53
N GLU A 134 -26.39 -28.09 14.93
CA GLU A 134 -25.23 -27.38 14.38
C GLU A 134 -23.94 -28.15 14.70
N ASP A 135 -23.07 -28.32 13.69
CA ASP A 135 -21.78 -29.00 13.84
C ASP A 135 -20.78 -28.11 14.59
N VAL A 136 -20.92 -28.09 15.92
CA VAL A 136 -20.00 -27.42 16.84
C VAL A 136 -18.70 -28.26 16.92
N GLY A 137 -17.81 -27.99 15.97
CA GLY A 137 -16.60 -28.77 15.72
C GLY A 137 -15.74 -29.08 16.95
N GLU A 138 -15.17 -30.29 16.95
CA GLU A 138 -14.58 -30.94 18.13
C GLU A 138 -13.35 -30.20 18.71
N VAL A 139 -13.34 -30.04 20.04
CA VAL A 139 -12.25 -29.38 20.77
C VAL A 139 -11.12 -30.36 21.06
N LEU A 140 -10.11 -30.40 20.19
CA LEU A 140 -8.88 -31.18 20.40
C LEU A 140 -8.07 -30.69 21.61
N ALA A 141 -8.27 -31.32 22.76
CA ALA A 141 -7.53 -31.08 23.99
C ALA A 141 -6.05 -31.49 23.84
N ARG A 142 -5.13 -30.50 23.88
CA ARG A 142 -3.69 -30.73 23.73
C ARG A 142 -3.03 -31.15 25.05
N ASN A 143 -3.43 -32.31 25.55
CA ASN A 143 -2.91 -32.87 26.80
C ASN A 143 -1.78 -33.88 26.54
N ASN A 144 -0.70 -33.80 27.32
CA ASN A 144 0.46 -34.68 27.18
C ASN A 144 0.21 -36.08 27.74
N ASN A 145 0.97 -37.06 27.22
CA ASN A 145 1.09 -38.46 27.68
C ASN A 145 -0.12 -39.35 27.36
N LEU A 146 -0.02 -40.62 26.96
CA LEU A 146 1.06 -41.52 26.48
C LEU A 146 0.30 -42.70 25.80
N SER A 147 0.76 -43.45 24.79
CA SER A 147 2.03 -43.52 24.03
C SER A 147 1.70 -44.09 22.62
N GLY A 148 2.61 -44.79 21.93
CA GLY A 148 2.19 -45.87 21.02
C GLY A 148 3.03 -46.23 19.79
N LEU A 149 3.78 -45.31 19.20
CA LEU A 149 4.73 -45.56 18.07
C LEU A 149 5.58 -44.28 17.85
N GLY A 150 6.87 -44.30 17.52
CA GLY A 150 7.77 -45.45 17.32
C GLY A 150 8.94 -45.15 16.39
N GLY A 151 9.69 -44.05 16.56
CA GLY A 151 10.80 -43.72 15.64
C GLY A 151 11.61 -42.44 15.92
N PHE A 152 12.81 -42.62 16.47
CA PHE A 152 14.04 -41.82 16.27
C PHE A 152 14.16 -40.32 16.69
N LEU A 153 15.13 -40.11 17.61
CA LEU A 153 16.05 -38.94 17.74
C LEU A 153 15.58 -37.59 18.31
N LYS A 154 15.32 -37.61 19.62
CA LYS A 154 16.23 -37.00 20.64
C LYS A 154 16.80 -35.60 20.36
N MET A 155 16.16 -34.58 20.93
CA MET A 155 16.83 -33.35 21.39
C MET A 155 17.69 -33.62 22.64
N PRO A 156 18.58 -32.70 23.03
CA PRO A 156 18.30 -32.05 24.32
C PRO A 156 18.41 -30.51 24.32
N CYS A 157 17.52 -29.92 25.11
CA CYS A 157 17.66 -28.62 25.79
C CYS A 157 18.95 -28.55 26.65
N SER A 158 19.43 -27.43 27.19
CA SER A 158 18.98 -26.02 27.25
C SER A 158 20.05 -25.22 28.04
N LYS A 159 20.06 -23.88 27.93
CA LYS A 159 19.75 -22.96 29.07
C LYS A 159 19.85 -21.48 28.64
N ALA A 160 19.32 -20.60 29.48
CA ALA A 160 19.35 -19.15 29.29
C ALA A 160 20.57 -18.52 29.98
N GLU A 161 20.91 -17.30 29.55
CA GLU A 161 21.64 -16.29 30.31
C GLU A 161 21.13 -14.90 29.89
N GLU A 162 21.28 -13.89 30.76
CA GLU A 162 20.75 -12.55 30.54
C GLU A 162 21.73 -11.57 29.85
N CYS A 163 21.26 -10.35 29.57
CA CYS A 163 22.03 -9.31 28.90
C CYS A 163 23.21 -8.80 29.75
N PRO A 164 24.22 -8.20 29.08
CA PRO A 164 24.52 -6.81 29.45
C PRO A 164 24.39 -5.83 28.28
N LYS A 165 23.90 -4.63 28.61
CA LYS A 165 23.78 -3.48 27.71
C LYS A 165 25.17 -2.88 27.48
N SER A 166 25.65 -2.83 26.23
CA SER A 166 26.87 -2.08 25.90
C SER A 166 26.57 -0.57 25.80
N SER A 167 27.32 0.23 26.54
CA SER A 167 27.17 1.69 26.60
C SER A 167 27.94 2.40 25.47
N PRO A 168 27.52 3.60 25.04
CA PRO A 168 28.18 4.31 23.94
C PRO A 168 29.55 4.85 24.36
N LYS A 169 30.62 4.43 23.69
CA LYS A 169 31.94 5.05 23.86
C LYS A 169 31.95 6.47 23.29
N LYS A 170 32.13 7.46 24.17
CA LYS A 170 32.57 8.81 23.80
C LYS A 170 33.95 8.74 23.12
N TRP A 171 34.14 9.59 22.12
CA TRP A 171 35.42 10.28 21.91
C TRP A 171 35.13 11.80 22.02
N ASN A 172 35.99 12.55 22.71
CA ASN A 172 35.77 13.97 23.04
C ASN A 172 36.99 14.80 22.60
N LYS A 173 36.75 16.04 22.12
CA LYS A 173 37.75 17.09 21.80
C LYS A 173 38.74 16.70 20.66
N ILE A 174 39.38 17.60 19.92
CA ILE A 174 39.68 19.05 20.05
C ILE A 174 39.79 19.61 18.59
N THR A 175 39.42 20.84 18.16
CA THR A 175 38.86 22.06 18.78
C THR A 175 38.08 22.92 17.72
N ASP A 176 37.91 24.22 17.99
CA ASP A 176 37.45 25.40 17.20
C ASP A 176 37.56 25.43 15.65
N THR A 177 36.74 26.18 14.90
CA THR A 177 36.37 27.63 15.09
C THR A 177 34.99 28.02 14.53
N ALA A 178 34.63 29.30 14.73
CA ALA A 178 33.60 30.12 14.06
C ALA A 178 32.14 30.10 14.60
N VAL A 179 31.79 31.20 15.28
CA VAL A 179 30.44 31.50 15.82
C VAL A 179 29.56 32.20 14.77
N LYS A 180 28.29 31.80 14.63
CA LYS A 180 27.20 32.76 14.38
C LYS A 180 25.78 32.27 14.74
N GLN A 181 25.26 32.89 15.81
CA GLN A 181 23.84 33.23 16.08
C GLN A 181 22.76 32.15 15.97
N SER A 182 22.24 31.75 17.13
CA SER A 182 20.96 31.06 17.27
C SER A 182 19.77 31.99 16.99
N LYS A 183 18.75 31.47 16.31
CA LYS A 183 17.38 32.01 16.35
C LYS A 183 16.43 30.91 16.79
N ASN A 184 15.81 31.08 17.96
CA ASN A 184 14.90 30.11 18.58
C ASN A 184 13.57 30.01 17.80
N LYS A 185 13.59 29.32 16.66
CA LYS A 185 12.39 29.00 15.88
C LYS A 185 11.58 27.96 16.66
N ARG A 186 10.49 28.41 17.31
CA ARG A 186 9.54 27.54 18.04
C ARG A 186 9.28 26.28 17.22
N ARG A 187 9.48 25.09 17.83
CA ARG A 187 9.03 23.82 17.24
C ARG A 187 7.51 23.85 17.15
N ARG A 188 6.97 24.30 16.00
CA ARG A 188 5.63 23.89 15.56
C ARG A 188 5.60 22.36 15.61
N LYS A 189 4.50 21.76 16.06
CA LYS A 189 4.27 20.32 15.85
C LYS A 189 4.53 20.06 14.36
N LYS A 190 5.32 19.05 14.02
CA LYS A 190 5.38 18.60 12.64
C LYS A 190 3.96 18.18 12.28
N LYS A 191 3.35 18.80 11.27
CA LYS A 191 2.36 18.08 10.45
C LYS A 191 3.04 16.82 9.96
N ASP A 192 2.31 15.73 9.82
CA ASP A 192 2.91 14.59 9.17
C ASP A 192 3.11 14.95 7.69
N ALA A 193 4.25 14.59 7.12
CA ALA A 193 4.60 14.96 5.75
C ALA A 193 3.80 14.16 4.69
N ILE A 194 2.67 13.59 5.11
CA ILE A 194 1.54 13.11 4.32
C ILE A 194 0.47 14.21 4.26
N ASP A 195 0.17 14.88 5.36
CA ASP A 195 -0.78 16.01 5.41
C ASP A 195 -0.32 17.14 4.50
N ASP A 196 0.98 17.51 4.57
CA ASP A 196 1.62 18.52 3.71
C ASP A 196 1.52 18.19 2.19
N LEU A 197 1.21 16.94 1.81
CA LEU A 197 1.03 16.49 0.42
C LEU A 197 -0.45 16.58 -0.04
N PHE A 198 -1.39 16.74 0.89
CA PHE A 198 -2.83 16.85 0.62
C PHE A 198 -3.38 18.24 0.94
N ASP A 199 -2.70 19.02 1.79
CA ASP A 199 -2.90 20.47 2.04
C ASP A 199 -2.90 21.31 0.75
N SER A 200 -2.23 20.83 -0.32
CA SER A 200 -2.14 21.48 -1.63
C SER A 200 -3.10 20.90 -2.68
N LEU A 201 -4.15 20.19 -2.26
CA LEU A 201 -5.10 19.51 -3.14
C LEU A 201 -6.57 19.69 -2.73
N LEU A 202 -6.82 20.70 -1.88
CA LEU A 202 -8.10 21.20 -1.39
C LEU A 202 -8.24 22.68 -1.78
#